data_AF-A0A524R0D1-F1
#
_entry.id   AF-A0A524R0D1-F1
#
_cell.length_a   1.000
_cell.length_b   1.000
_cell.length_c   1.000
_cell.angle_alpha   90.00
_cell.angle_beta   90.00
_cell.angle_gamma   90.00
#
_symmetry.space_group_name_H-M   'P 1'
#
loop_
_entity.id
_entity.type
_entity.pdbx_description
1 polymer ?
#
loop_
_entity_poly.entity_id
_entity_poly.type
_entity_poly.pdbx_seq_one_letter_code
_entity_poly.pdbx_strand_id
1 'polypeptide(L)'
;MKKLKHVLQPLRVKSMELPNRVVMPPMGTGLANPDHSVSDATIAYITRRARGGAGLVITEIVSVHPDGAGGPAVLGAWDDKFIPGMTRLAEAVHSVGNKVAMQFYHCGRESPFQLARGTAVSASAIPSDVIDGTPRELTRDEIGDLVAGFGAAAARAKKAGFAAVDVHGAHGYLLCQFLSAHSNQRTDEYGGSLKD
;
A
#
# COMPACT_ATOMS: atom_id res chain seq x y z
N MET A 1 0.78 25.54 25.25
CA MET A 1 0.18 24.31 24.67
C MET A 1 -1.24 24.48 24.08
N LYS A 2 -1.95 25.62 24.21
CA LYS A 2 -3.31 25.81 23.62
C LYS A 2 -3.39 25.62 22.08
N LYS A 3 -2.31 25.83 21.33
CA LYS A 3 -2.29 25.82 19.86
C LYS A 3 -2.51 24.45 19.20
N LEU A 4 -2.27 23.34 19.90
CA LEU A 4 -2.40 21.97 19.34
C LEU A 4 -3.54 21.15 19.95
N LYS A 5 -4.45 21.79 20.71
CA LYS A 5 -5.52 21.10 21.45
C LYS A 5 -6.32 20.14 20.55
N HIS A 6 -6.68 20.57 19.34
CA HIS A 6 -7.46 19.73 18.43
C HIS A 6 -6.66 18.58 17.82
N VAL A 7 -5.38 18.79 17.52
CA VAL A 7 -4.50 17.76 16.94
C VAL A 7 -4.19 16.67 17.98
N LEU A 8 -4.01 17.04 19.24
CA LEU A 8 -3.66 16.13 20.33
C LEU A 8 -4.87 15.48 21.03
N GLN A 9 -6.09 15.78 20.58
CA GLN A 9 -7.30 15.14 21.09
C GLN A 9 -7.53 13.76 20.45
N PRO A 10 -8.06 12.78 21.21
CA PRO A 10 -8.47 11.51 20.64
C PRO A 10 -9.45 11.65 19.47
N LEU A 11 -9.44 10.64 18.60
CA LEU A 11 -10.37 10.51 17.48
C LEU A 11 -10.85 9.06 17.41
N ARG A 12 -12.16 8.86 17.31
CA ARG A 12 -12.75 7.56 17.00
C ARG A 12 -13.13 7.51 15.52
N VAL A 13 -12.65 6.51 14.80
CA VAL A 13 -13.01 6.22 13.41
C VAL A 13 -13.66 4.85 13.38
N LYS A 14 -14.99 4.81 13.27
CA LYS A 14 -15.79 3.58 13.45
C LYS A 14 -15.42 2.89 14.77
N SER A 15 -14.85 1.68 14.73
CA SER A 15 -14.42 0.90 15.90
C SER A 15 -12.97 1.17 16.34
N MET A 16 -12.21 2.00 15.61
CA MET A 16 -10.82 2.30 15.93
C MET A 16 -10.72 3.58 16.77
N GLU A 17 -10.03 3.49 17.90
CA GLU A 17 -9.68 4.66 18.73
C GLU A 17 -8.22 5.03 18.52
N LEU A 18 -7.98 6.30 18.17
CA LEU A 18 -6.66 6.89 18.06
C LEU A 18 -6.44 7.84 19.25
N PRO A 19 -5.27 7.79 19.91
CA PRO A 19 -4.99 8.64 21.08
C PRO A 19 -4.82 10.12 20.71
N ASN A 20 -4.53 10.41 19.43
CA ASN A 20 -4.48 11.75 18.86
C ASN A 20 -4.67 11.70 17.33
N ARG A 21 -4.70 12.86 16.68
CA ARG A 21 -4.94 13.01 15.23
C ARG A 21 -3.68 13.13 14.40
N VAL A 22 -2.51 12.86 14.98
CA VAL A 22 -1.24 12.85 14.24
C VAL A 22 -1.11 11.51 13.52
N VAL A 23 -0.91 11.57 12.21
CA VAL A 23 -0.69 10.39 11.36
C VAL A 23 0.71 10.46 10.79
N MET A 24 1.49 9.40 10.96
CA MET A 24 2.70 9.22 10.15
C MET A 24 2.28 8.69 8.78
N PRO A 25 2.58 9.42 7.69
CA PRO A 25 2.22 8.99 6.35
C PRO A 25 3.07 7.78 5.93
N PRO A 26 2.61 7.03 4.91
CA PRO A 26 3.38 5.99 4.26
C PRO A 26 4.66 6.57 3.65
N MET A 27 5.80 5.94 3.92
CA MET A 27 7.11 6.37 3.40
C MET A 27 7.93 5.13 3.03
N GLY A 28 8.23 4.96 1.74
CA GLY A 28 9.06 3.86 1.24
C GLY A 28 10.45 3.85 1.90
N THR A 29 10.83 2.72 2.51
CA THR A 29 12.13 2.62 3.19
C THR A 29 13.12 1.75 2.42
N GLY A 30 12.63 0.79 1.63
CA GLY A 30 13.48 -0.18 0.94
C GLY A 30 14.18 -1.14 1.91
N LEU A 31 13.60 -1.38 3.09
CA LEU A 31 14.17 -2.21 4.14
C LEU A 31 13.59 -3.63 4.18
N ALA A 32 12.64 -4.00 3.31
CA ALA A 32 12.10 -5.36 3.29
C ALA A 32 13.21 -6.41 3.06
N ASN A 33 12.97 -7.64 3.53
CA ASN A 33 13.84 -8.75 3.17
C ASN A 33 13.74 -9.03 1.65
N PRO A 34 14.75 -9.68 1.03
CA PRO A 34 14.73 -10.01 -0.40
C PRO A 34 13.56 -10.91 -0.85
N ASP A 35 12.91 -11.60 0.09
CA ASP A 35 11.73 -12.42 -0.15
C ASP A 35 10.41 -11.65 0.03
N HIS A 36 10.49 -10.33 0.21
CA HIS A 36 9.42 -9.38 0.49
C HIS A 36 8.80 -9.46 1.90
N SER A 37 9.36 -10.30 2.78
CA SER A 37 8.92 -10.34 4.18
C SER A 37 9.41 -9.13 4.98
N VAL A 38 8.74 -8.87 6.10
CA VAL A 38 9.13 -7.82 7.04
C VAL A 38 10.49 -8.15 7.66
N SER A 39 11.44 -7.24 7.55
CA SER A 39 12.75 -7.35 8.18
C SER A 39 12.78 -6.74 9.59
N ASP A 40 13.79 -7.10 10.38
CA ASP A 40 14.03 -6.46 11.68
C ASP A 40 14.32 -4.95 11.54
N ALA A 41 14.95 -4.54 10.44
CA ALA A 41 15.21 -3.13 10.13
C ALA A 41 13.89 -2.36 9.88
N THR A 42 12.93 -2.98 9.18
CA THR A 42 11.59 -2.42 8.96
C THR A 42 10.88 -2.22 10.31
N ILE A 43 10.90 -3.23 11.18
CA ILE A 43 10.29 -3.16 12.52
C ILE A 43 10.94 -2.06 13.35
N ALA A 44 12.27 -2.00 13.38
CA ALA A 44 13.02 -1.00 14.13
C ALA A 44 12.69 0.43 13.65
N TYR A 45 12.65 0.65 12.33
CA TYR A 45 12.32 1.94 11.74
C TYR A 45 10.90 2.40 12.12
N ILE A 46 9.90 1.57 11.84
CA ILE A 46 8.48 1.92 12.06
C ILE A 46 8.21 2.11 13.57
N THR A 47 8.73 1.22 14.42
CA THR A 47 8.56 1.34 15.88
C THR A 47 9.24 2.60 16.43
N ARG A 48 10.41 2.98 15.90
CA ARG A 48 11.09 4.21 16.30
C ARG A 48 10.28 5.46 15.98
N ARG A 49 9.49 5.44 14.90
CA ARG A 49 8.59 6.54 14.53
C ARG A 49 7.31 6.53 15.36
N ALA A 50 6.75 5.35 15.63
CA ALA A 50 5.61 5.18 16.55
C ALA A 50 5.89 5.78 17.94
N ARG A 51 7.09 5.54 18.50
CA ARG A 51 7.57 6.17 19.75
C ARG A 51 7.59 7.70 19.74
N GLY A 52 7.50 8.34 18.56
CA GLY A 52 7.34 9.78 18.42
C GLY A 52 5.94 10.30 18.81
N GLY A 53 4.98 9.41 19.06
CA GLY A 53 3.66 9.76 19.61
C GLY A 53 2.55 9.95 18.57
N ALA A 54 2.72 9.51 17.33
CA ALA A 54 1.66 9.57 16.30
C ALA A 54 0.48 8.65 16.66
N GLY A 55 -0.76 9.12 16.60
CA GLY A 55 -1.93 8.29 16.91
C GLY A 55 -2.07 7.09 15.96
N LEU A 56 -1.74 7.28 14.69
CA LEU A 56 -1.70 6.24 13.66
C LEU A 56 -0.36 6.28 12.91
N VAL A 57 0.21 5.11 12.67
CA VAL A 57 1.33 4.92 11.76
C VAL A 57 0.87 4.14 10.55
N ILE A 58 1.09 4.66 9.35
CA ILE A 58 0.86 3.93 8.10
C ILE A 58 2.19 3.35 7.67
N THR A 59 2.24 2.06 7.34
CA THR A 59 3.45 1.42 6.81
C THR A 59 3.88 2.06 5.49
N GLU A 60 5.09 1.72 5.03
CA GLU A 60 5.40 1.84 3.62
C GLU A 60 4.47 0.98 2.74
N ILE A 61 4.66 1.12 1.42
CA ILE A 61 3.94 0.32 0.42
C ILE A 61 4.11 -1.18 0.64
N VAL A 62 2.99 -1.90 0.70
CA VAL A 62 2.93 -3.35 0.77
C VAL A 62 2.21 -3.87 -0.46
N SER A 63 2.95 -4.57 -1.33
CA SER A 63 2.40 -5.07 -2.57
C SER A 63 1.41 -6.21 -2.31
N VAL A 64 0.27 -6.16 -2.99
CA VAL A 64 -0.79 -7.18 -2.89
C VAL A 64 -0.68 -8.29 -3.93
N HIS A 65 0.27 -8.17 -4.86
CA HIS A 65 0.54 -9.12 -5.93
C HIS A 65 2.05 -9.19 -6.23
N PRO A 66 2.62 -10.34 -6.66
CA PRO A 66 4.03 -10.43 -7.03
C PRO A 66 4.45 -9.42 -8.11
N ASP A 67 3.62 -9.23 -9.13
CA ASP A 67 3.87 -8.27 -10.22
C ASP A 67 3.59 -6.82 -9.82
N GLY A 68 3.03 -6.62 -8.63
CA GLY A 68 2.83 -5.30 -8.04
C GLY A 68 4.06 -4.75 -7.33
N ALA A 69 5.07 -5.59 -7.04
CA ALA A 69 6.25 -5.17 -6.30
C ALA A 69 7.15 -4.27 -7.17
N GLY A 70 7.34 -3.00 -6.78
CA GLY A 70 8.13 -2.04 -7.53
C GLY A 70 9.64 -2.30 -7.54
N GLY A 71 10.11 -3.27 -6.75
CA GLY A 71 11.50 -3.69 -6.62
C GLY A 71 11.66 -4.80 -5.57
N PRO A 72 12.88 -5.34 -5.39
CA PRO A 72 13.14 -6.50 -4.53
C PRO A 72 12.97 -6.22 -3.02
N ALA A 73 13.05 -4.95 -2.61
CA ALA A 73 12.96 -4.53 -1.21
C ALA A 73 11.61 -3.88 -0.85
N VAL A 74 10.54 -4.25 -1.56
CA VAL A 74 9.15 -3.86 -1.26
C VAL A 74 8.49 -4.96 -0.42
N LEU A 75 7.70 -4.60 0.59
CA LEU A 75 6.96 -5.56 1.42
C LEU A 75 5.85 -6.28 0.62
N GLY A 76 5.53 -7.51 1.00
CA GLY A 76 4.46 -8.30 0.38
C GLY A 76 3.32 -8.70 1.31
N ALA A 77 2.12 -8.83 0.74
CA ALA A 77 0.90 -9.34 1.39
C ALA A 77 0.07 -10.31 0.50
N TRP A 78 0.66 -10.84 -0.58
CA TRP A 78 -0.03 -11.74 -1.51
C TRP A 78 -0.08 -13.21 -1.07
N ASP A 79 0.70 -13.61 -0.07
CA ASP A 79 0.82 -14.98 0.41
C ASP A 79 0.79 -15.05 1.96
N ASP A 80 0.29 -16.16 2.51
CA ASP A 80 0.20 -16.36 3.97
C ASP A 80 1.57 -16.41 4.66
N LYS A 81 2.64 -16.71 3.92
CA LYS A 81 4.02 -16.68 4.42
C LYS A 81 4.43 -15.33 5.01
N PHE A 82 3.78 -14.23 4.60
CA PHE A 82 4.10 -12.89 5.10
C PHE A 82 3.51 -12.61 6.48
N ILE A 83 2.47 -13.36 6.89
CA ILE A 83 1.71 -13.08 8.12
C ILE A 83 2.61 -13.01 9.35
N PRO A 84 3.54 -13.95 9.61
CA PRO A 84 4.38 -13.88 10.80
C PRO A 84 5.18 -12.58 10.93
N GLY A 85 5.78 -12.10 9.84
CA GLY A 85 6.53 -10.83 9.83
C GLY A 85 5.61 -9.62 10.01
N MET A 86 4.44 -9.64 9.36
CA MET A 86 3.40 -8.62 9.52
C MET A 86 2.88 -8.54 10.97
N THR A 87 2.68 -9.69 11.62
CA THR A 87 2.26 -9.77 13.04
C THR A 87 3.31 -9.15 13.95
N ARG A 88 4.59 -9.52 13.78
CA ARG A 88 5.69 -8.95 14.58
C ARG A 88 5.75 -7.42 14.45
N LEU A 89 5.52 -6.88 13.25
CA LEU A 89 5.48 -5.44 13.03
C LEU A 89 4.31 -4.77 13.77
N ALA A 90 3.10 -5.33 13.64
CA ALA A 90 1.92 -4.78 14.29
C ALA A 90 2.05 -4.81 15.82
N GLU A 91 2.52 -5.93 16.38
CA GLU A 91 2.78 -6.08 17.81
C GLU A 91 3.83 -5.08 18.32
N ALA A 92 4.92 -4.88 17.57
CA ALA A 92 5.95 -3.92 17.95
C ALA A 92 5.41 -2.48 18.02
N VAL A 93 4.58 -2.07 17.06
CA VAL A 93 3.93 -0.74 17.09
C VAL A 93 2.90 -0.64 18.21
N HIS A 94 2.10 -1.69 18.43
CA HIS A 94 1.12 -1.72 19.51
C HIS A 94 1.78 -1.66 20.90
N SER A 95 2.95 -2.29 21.07
CA SER A 95 3.70 -2.30 22.34
C SER A 95 4.15 -0.91 22.81
N VAL A 96 4.21 0.06 21.89
CA VAL A 96 4.54 1.47 22.20
C VAL A 96 3.32 2.39 22.21
N GLY A 97 2.10 1.82 22.14
CA GLY A 97 0.83 2.52 22.38
C GLY A 97 0.16 3.12 21.15
N ASN A 98 0.67 2.87 19.94
CA ASN A 98 0.15 3.44 18.69
C ASN A 98 -0.69 2.42 17.93
N LYS A 99 -1.49 2.85 16.95
CA LYS A 99 -2.12 1.97 15.97
C LYS A 99 -1.30 1.93 14.68
N VAL A 100 -1.37 0.81 13.95
CA VAL A 100 -0.75 0.68 12.63
C VAL A 100 -1.77 0.34 11.55
N ALA A 101 -1.64 0.99 10.39
CA ALA A 101 -2.35 0.68 9.16
C ALA A 101 -1.37 0.19 8.10
N MET A 102 -1.82 -0.75 7.26
CA MET A 102 -1.04 -1.26 6.13
C MET A 102 -1.42 -0.52 4.86
N GLN A 103 -0.46 0.07 4.16
CA GLN A 103 -0.73 0.64 2.84
C GLN A 103 -0.63 -0.42 1.74
N PHE A 104 -1.74 -0.72 1.08
CA PHE A 104 -1.79 -1.59 -0.08
C PHE A 104 -1.35 -0.90 -1.34
N TYR A 105 -0.59 -1.65 -2.15
CA TYR A 105 0.13 -1.12 -3.28
C TYR A 105 0.14 -2.10 -4.45
N HIS A 106 0.17 -1.55 -5.66
CA HIS A 106 0.56 -2.24 -6.87
C HIS A 106 1.20 -1.21 -7.81
N CYS A 107 2.45 -1.43 -8.24
CA CYS A 107 3.20 -0.44 -9.01
C CYS A 107 2.56 -0.07 -10.36
N GLY A 108 1.90 -1.03 -11.00
CA GLY A 108 1.37 -0.83 -12.36
C GLY A 108 2.50 -0.46 -13.32
N ARG A 109 2.33 0.61 -14.11
CA ARG A 109 3.36 1.09 -15.04
C ARG A 109 4.55 1.81 -14.40
N GLU A 110 4.46 2.23 -13.13
CA GLU A 110 5.51 3.02 -12.47
C GLU A 110 6.58 2.11 -11.81
N SER A 111 7.13 1.16 -12.57
CA SER A 111 8.20 0.28 -12.10
C SER A 111 9.17 -0.12 -13.22
N PRO A 112 10.39 0.43 -13.23
CA PRO A 112 11.45 -0.03 -14.13
C PRO A 112 11.76 -1.52 -13.91
N PHE A 113 11.61 -2.01 -12.68
CA PHE A 113 11.83 -3.41 -12.32
C PHE A 113 10.85 -4.36 -13.03
N GLN A 114 9.54 -4.05 -13.01
CA GLN A 114 8.56 -4.89 -13.70
C GLN A 114 8.57 -4.68 -15.22
N LEU A 115 8.91 -3.48 -15.70
CA LEU A 115 9.08 -3.20 -17.13
C LEU A 115 10.23 -4.02 -17.72
N ALA A 116 11.38 -4.06 -17.06
CA ALA A 116 12.53 -4.87 -17.50
C ALA A 116 12.23 -6.38 -17.52
N ARG A 117 11.26 -6.83 -16.72
CA ARG A 117 10.81 -8.24 -16.66
C ARG A 117 9.68 -8.55 -17.65
N GLY A 118 9.13 -7.54 -18.32
CA GLY A 118 7.97 -7.70 -19.21
C GLY A 118 6.66 -8.01 -18.48
N THR A 119 6.58 -7.72 -17.18
CA THR A 119 5.43 -8.03 -16.31
C THR A 119 4.67 -6.79 -15.85
N ALA A 120 5.13 -5.59 -16.21
CA ALA A 120 4.43 -4.36 -15.88
C ALA A 120 3.04 -4.30 -16.56
N VAL A 121 2.04 -3.89 -15.80
CA VAL A 121 0.65 -3.82 -16.22
C VAL A 121 0.05 -2.44 -15.93
N SER A 122 -1.00 -2.07 -16.64
CA SER A 122 -1.72 -0.82 -16.40
C SER A 122 -3.18 -0.91 -16.90
N ALA A 123 -3.93 0.18 -16.72
CA ALA A 123 -5.27 0.32 -17.27
C ALA A 123 -5.25 0.27 -18.80
N SER A 124 -4.24 0.86 -19.44
CA SER A 124 -4.02 0.83 -20.89
C SER A 124 -2.53 0.67 -21.23
N ALA A 125 -2.21 0.28 -22.46
CA ALA A 125 -0.83 0.16 -22.95
C ALA A 125 -0.20 1.54 -23.26
N ILE A 126 -0.17 2.42 -22.25
CA ILE A 126 0.32 3.80 -22.35
C ILE A 126 1.52 3.97 -21.41
N PRO A 127 2.71 4.31 -21.95
CA PRO A 127 3.90 4.58 -21.14
C PRO A 127 3.68 5.68 -20.09
N SER A 128 4.51 5.65 -19.05
CA SER A 128 4.61 6.77 -18.11
C SER A 128 5.42 7.91 -18.74
N ASP A 129 5.12 9.16 -18.39
CA ASP A 129 5.94 10.32 -18.81
C ASP A 129 7.31 10.36 -18.08
N VAL A 130 7.46 9.60 -16.99
CA VAL A 130 8.67 9.63 -16.14
C VAL A 130 9.50 8.35 -16.20
N ILE A 131 8.93 7.24 -16.68
CA ILE A 131 9.61 5.95 -16.76
C ILE A 131 9.44 5.38 -18.16
N ASP A 132 10.56 5.09 -18.82
CA ASP A 132 10.58 4.46 -20.14
C ASP A 132 10.09 3.01 -20.07
N GLY A 133 9.19 2.67 -20.98
CA GLY A 133 8.67 1.33 -21.18
C GLY A 133 7.15 1.30 -21.28
N THR A 134 6.64 0.38 -22.09
CA THR A 134 5.21 0.23 -22.34
C THR A 134 4.64 -0.88 -21.45
N PRO A 135 3.69 -0.59 -20.54
CA PRO A 135 3.01 -1.63 -19.78
C PRO A 135 2.07 -2.42 -20.67
N ARG A 136 1.68 -3.62 -20.24
CA ARG A 136 0.57 -4.34 -20.85
C ARG A 136 -0.76 -3.84 -20.28
N GLU A 137 -1.77 -3.72 -21.13
CA GLU A 137 -3.14 -3.49 -20.70
C GLU A 137 -3.67 -4.74 -19.96
N LEU A 138 -4.27 -4.53 -18.79
CA LEU A 138 -4.93 -5.61 -18.03
C LEU A 138 -6.17 -6.13 -18.74
N THR A 139 -6.38 -7.45 -18.71
CA THR A 139 -7.66 -8.05 -19.09
C THR A 139 -8.68 -7.92 -17.96
N ARG A 140 -9.96 -8.16 -18.26
CA ARG A 140 -11.02 -8.13 -17.23
C ARG A 140 -10.81 -9.19 -16.14
N ASP A 141 -10.35 -10.38 -16.53
CA ASP A 141 -10.08 -11.47 -15.60
C ASP A 141 -8.94 -11.10 -14.65
N GLU A 142 -7.86 -10.50 -15.17
CA GLU A 142 -6.74 -10.04 -14.34
C GLU A 142 -7.14 -8.91 -13.39
N ILE A 143 -8.06 -8.02 -13.80
CA ILE A 143 -8.64 -7.02 -12.90
C ILE A 143 -9.41 -7.72 -11.76
N GLY A 144 -10.21 -8.74 -12.09
CA GLY A 144 -10.92 -9.57 -11.10
C GLY A 144 -9.96 -10.25 -10.10
N ASP A 145 -8.88 -10.84 -10.60
CA ASP A 145 -7.84 -11.48 -9.79
C ASP A 145 -7.15 -10.47 -8.86
N LEU A 146 -6.85 -9.27 -9.36
CA LEU A 146 -6.27 -8.20 -8.55
C LEU A 146 -7.24 -7.76 -7.45
N VAL A 147 -8.52 -7.55 -7.77
CA VAL A 147 -9.55 -7.21 -6.77
C VAL A 147 -9.62 -8.28 -5.67
N ALA A 148 -9.62 -9.56 -6.05
CA ALA A 148 -9.56 -10.67 -5.11
C ALA A 148 -8.26 -10.64 -4.27
N GLY A 149 -7.13 -10.32 -4.90
CA GLY A 149 -5.83 -10.14 -4.24
C GLY A 149 -5.83 -9.03 -3.19
N PHE A 150 -6.40 -7.86 -3.48
CA PHE A 150 -6.61 -6.78 -2.51
C PHE A 150 -7.47 -7.25 -1.33
N GLY A 151 -8.55 -8.01 -1.60
CA GLY A 151 -9.40 -8.59 -0.56
C GLY A 151 -8.67 -9.61 0.32
N ALA A 152 -7.88 -10.50 -0.29
CA ALA A 152 -7.06 -11.47 0.43
C ALA A 152 -5.98 -10.80 1.29
N ALA A 153 -5.31 -9.78 0.76
CA ALA A 153 -4.36 -8.97 1.51
C ALA A 153 -5.03 -8.27 2.72
N ALA A 154 -6.26 -7.76 2.57
CA ALA A 154 -7.04 -7.20 3.69
C ALA A 154 -7.28 -8.22 4.80
N ALA A 155 -7.65 -9.45 4.43
CA ALA A 155 -7.83 -10.54 5.39
C ALA A 155 -6.52 -10.88 6.12
N ARG A 156 -5.39 -10.91 5.41
CA ARG A 156 -4.06 -11.15 6.02
C ARG A 156 -3.62 -10.02 6.94
N ALA A 157 -3.81 -8.76 6.54
CA ALA A 157 -3.52 -7.60 7.39
C ALA A 157 -4.33 -7.64 8.68
N LYS A 158 -5.63 -7.95 8.61
CA LYS A 158 -6.48 -8.15 9.78
C LYS A 158 -5.99 -9.30 10.67
N LYS A 159 -5.66 -10.45 10.08
CA LYS A 159 -5.12 -11.63 10.79
C LYS A 159 -3.78 -11.33 11.48
N ALA A 160 -2.95 -10.48 10.86
CA ALA A 160 -1.69 -10.00 11.43
C ALA A 160 -1.87 -8.90 12.49
N GLY A 161 -3.10 -8.45 12.76
CA GLY A 161 -3.38 -7.48 13.81
C GLY A 161 -3.30 -6.01 13.40
N PHE A 162 -3.26 -5.69 12.10
CA PHE A 162 -3.35 -4.29 11.66
C PHE A 162 -4.73 -3.70 11.98
N ALA A 163 -4.76 -2.44 12.41
CA ALA A 163 -5.99 -1.77 12.82
C ALA A 163 -6.79 -1.22 11.64
N ALA A 164 -6.12 -0.96 10.51
CA ALA A 164 -6.71 -0.45 9.28
C ALA A 164 -5.89 -0.84 8.06
N VAL A 165 -6.49 -0.67 6.88
CA VAL A 165 -5.82 -0.71 5.59
C VAL A 165 -5.97 0.64 4.92
N ASP A 166 -4.91 1.12 4.30
CA ASP A 166 -4.88 2.29 3.42
C ASP A 166 -4.70 1.80 1.99
N VAL A 167 -5.62 2.15 1.07
CA VAL A 167 -5.58 1.68 -0.31
C VAL A 167 -4.92 2.74 -1.18
N HIS A 168 -3.74 2.46 -1.72
CA HIS A 168 -2.96 3.46 -2.44
C HIS A 168 -3.53 3.74 -3.85
N GLY A 169 -4.47 4.67 -3.92
CA GLY A 169 -5.07 5.19 -5.16
C GLY A 169 -4.44 6.48 -5.69
N ALA A 170 -3.14 6.68 -5.50
CA ALA A 170 -2.45 7.95 -5.77
C ALA A 170 -1.10 7.74 -6.46
N HIS A 171 -0.39 8.84 -6.74
CA HIS A 171 0.99 8.87 -7.24
C HIS A 171 1.23 8.12 -8.57
N GLY A 172 0.19 7.97 -9.39
CA GLY A 172 0.31 7.30 -10.69
C GLY A 172 0.47 5.78 -10.60
N TYR A 173 0.33 5.16 -9.42
CA TYR A 173 0.32 3.69 -9.29
C TYR A 173 -1.00 3.07 -9.78
N LEU A 174 -1.10 1.75 -9.79
CA LEU A 174 -2.12 1.03 -10.58
C LEU A 174 -3.54 1.58 -10.42
N LEU A 175 -4.02 1.79 -9.20
CA LEU A 175 -5.38 2.29 -8.98
C LEU A 175 -5.55 3.73 -9.50
N CYS A 176 -4.53 4.57 -9.32
CA CYS A 176 -4.50 5.91 -9.88
C CYS A 176 -4.49 5.87 -11.43
N GLN A 177 -3.85 4.85 -12.01
CA GLN A 177 -3.81 4.68 -13.46
C GLN A 177 -5.19 4.44 -14.06
N PHE A 178 -6.08 3.72 -13.37
CA PHE A 178 -7.48 3.56 -13.77
C PHE A 178 -8.30 4.85 -13.59
N LEU A 179 -7.98 5.68 -12.58
CA LEU A 179 -8.73 6.91 -12.29
C LEU A 179 -8.36 8.09 -13.20
N SER A 180 -7.19 8.06 -13.84
CA SER A 180 -6.68 9.16 -14.66
C SER A 180 -6.94 8.92 -16.14
N ALA A 181 -7.61 9.87 -16.79
CA ALA A 181 -7.82 9.86 -18.25
C ALA A 181 -6.49 9.92 -19.04
N HIS A 182 -5.39 10.34 -18.42
CA HIS A 182 -4.08 10.32 -19.08
C HIS A 182 -3.52 8.90 -19.24
N SER A 183 -3.81 7.98 -18.31
CA SER A 183 -3.30 6.60 -18.32
C SER A 183 -4.34 5.53 -18.64
N ASN A 184 -5.62 5.88 -18.56
CA ASN A 184 -6.74 5.01 -18.89
C ASN A 184 -7.46 5.51 -20.14
N GLN A 185 -7.28 4.76 -21.24
CA GLN A 185 -7.97 4.97 -22.52
C GLN A 185 -8.83 3.75 -22.88
N ARG A 186 -9.22 2.96 -21.87
CA ARG A 186 -10.09 1.80 -22.08
C ARG A 186 -11.46 2.25 -22.55
N THR A 187 -12.09 1.39 -23.33
CA THR A 187 -13.44 1.57 -23.87
C THR A 187 -14.46 0.57 -23.28
N ASP A 188 -14.03 -0.24 -22.31
CA ASP A 188 -14.89 -1.13 -21.55
C ASP A 188 -15.36 -0.50 -20.23
N GLU A 189 -16.03 -1.27 -19.37
CA GLU A 189 -16.60 -0.80 -18.10
C GLU A 189 -15.56 -0.25 -17.10
N TYR A 190 -14.26 -0.39 -17.39
CA TYR A 190 -13.18 0.15 -16.57
C TYR A 190 -12.58 1.45 -17.12
N GLY A 191 -13.12 2.04 -18.19
CA GLY A 191 -12.69 3.32 -18.74
C GLY A 191 -13.84 4.14 -19.35
N GLY A 192 -13.52 5.32 -19.87
CA GLY A 192 -14.50 6.27 -20.40
C GLY A 192 -14.87 7.38 -19.41
N SER A 193 -16.15 7.73 -19.31
CA SER A 193 -16.63 8.87 -18.50
C SER A 193 -16.71 8.52 -17.01
N LEU A 194 -16.45 9.52 -16.15
CA LEU A 194 -16.60 9.42 -14.68
C LEU A 194 -18.07 9.22 -14.25
N LYS A 195 -18.99 9.51 -15.15
CA LYS A 195 -20.44 9.48 -14.98
C LYS A 195 -21.07 9.11 -16.31
N ASP A 196 -21.96 8.14 -16.27
CA ASP A 196 -23.33 8.42 -16.69
C ASP A 196 -24.11 8.92 -15.46
#